data_AF-A0A1H6GL78-F1
#
_entry.id   AF-A0A1H6GL78-F1
#
_cell.length_a   1.000
_cell.length_b   1.000
_cell.length_c   1.000
_cell.angle_alpha   90.00
_cell.angle_beta   90.00
_cell.angle_gamma   90.00
#
_symmetry.space_group_name_H-M   'P 1'
#
loop_
_entity.id
_entity.type
_entity.pdbx_description
1 polymer ?
#
loop_
_entity_poly.entity_id
_entity_poly.type
_entity_poly.pdbx_seq_one_letter_code
_entity_poly.pdbx_strand_id
1 'polypeptide(L)'
;MSRALPKLSDSLGALLNRFAPFEKMGEKEVAEIDLQSIKGITSHLRLMRIMASNIEREVETYRLIDAGRVFSSTIEQVAQDAAVGLILETSGNVIKPNFRRDR
;
A
#
# COMPACT_ATOMS: atom_id res chain seq x y z
N MET A 1 9.23 -21.18 19.13
CA MET A 1 8.22 -20.20 19.56
C MET A 1 8.42 -18.92 18.76
N SER A 2 7.46 -18.53 17.92
CA SER A 2 7.55 -17.30 17.13
C SER A 2 7.43 -16.10 18.07
N ARG A 3 8.49 -15.30 18.23
CA ARG A 3 8.41 -14.04 18.96
C ARG A 3 7.57 -13.08 18.13
N ALA A 4 6.52 -12.52 18.74
CA ALA A 4 5.74 -11.46 18.12
C ALA A 4 6.68 -10.32 17.67
N LEU A 5 6.49 -9.83 16.44
CA LEU A 5 7.25 -8.69 15.94
C LEU A 5 6.97 -7.48 16.84
N PRO A 6 8.00 -6.73 17.26
CA PRO A 6 7.81 -5.54 18.08
C PRO A 6 6.94 -4.53 17.32
N LYS A 7 6.02 -3.86 18.02
CA LYS A 7 5.20 -2.83 17.41
C LYS A 7 5.95 -1.51 17.34
N LEU A 8 5.58 -0.68 16.37
CA LEU A 8 6.10 0.69 16.24
C LEU A 8 5.81 1.52 17.50
N SER A 9 4.60 1.38 18.05
CA SER A 9 4.20 2.02 19.32
C SER A 9 5.12 1.65 20.48
N ASP A 10 5.50 0.38 20.57
CA ASP A 10 6.32 -0.13 21.68
C ASP A 10 7.75 0.43 21.57
N SER A 11 8.26 0.53 20.34
CA SER A 11 9.59 1.10 20.08
C SER A 11 9.63 2.61 20.34
N LEU A 12 8.56 3.33 19.97
CA LEU A 12 8.37 4.75 20.28
C LEU A 12 8.28 4.99 21.79
N GLY A 13 7.45 4.21 22.50
CA GLY A 13 7.32 4.29 23.95
C GLY A 13 8.63 4.01 24.67
N ALA A 14 9.39 3.00 24.21
CA ALA A 14 10.71 2.70 24.76
C ALA A 14 11.70 3.86 24.55
N LEU A 15 11.61 4.58 23.43
CA LEU A 15 12.46 5.74 23.16
C LEU A 15 12.06 6.95 24.01
N LEU A 16 10.77 7.25 24.09
CA LEU A 16 10.23 8.34 24.91
C LEU A 16 10.59 8.14 26.39
N ASN A 17 10.43 6.93 26.92
CA ASN A 17 10.82 6.63 28.30
C ASN A 17 12.31 6.85 28.58
N ARG A 18 13.18 6.64 27.57
CA ARG A 18 14.62 6.93 27.69
C ARG A 18 14.93 8.42 27.70
N PHE A 19 14.11 9.23 27.03
CA PHE A 19 14.29 10.68 26.97
C PHE A 19 13.53 11.46 28.06
N ALA A 20 12.49 10.87 28.65
CA ALA A 20 11.67 11.48 29.70
C ALA A 20 12.47 12.09 30.87
N PRO A 21 13.60 11.51 31.35
CA PRO A 21 14.41 12.15 32.39
C PRO A 21 15.00 13.50 31.98
N PHE A 22 15.27 13.70 30.69
CA PHE A 22 15.87 14.93 30.16
C PHE A 22 14.84 16.03 29.87
N GLU A 23 13.53 15.73 29.84
CA GLU A 23 12.47 16.73 29.60
C GLU A 23 12.38 17.80 30.70
N LYS A 24 12.87 17.49 31.90
CA LYS A 24 12.85 18.40 33.05
C LYS A 24 14.12 19.24 33.16
N MET A 25 15.07 19.07 32.24
CA MET A 25 16.33 19.80 32.27
C MET A 25 16.14 21.23 31.77
N GLY A 26 16.81 22.17 32.41
CA GLY A 26 16.85 23.56 31.98
C GLY A 26 17.66 23.74 30.70
N GLU A 27 17.41 24.82 29.94
CA GLU A 27 18.05 25.08 28.64
C GLU A 27 19.59 25.14 28.66
N LYS A 28 20.19 25.35 29.84
CA LYS A 28 21.66 25.45 30.03
C LYS A 28 22.27 24.21 30.65
N GLU A 29 21.47 23.19 30.95
CA GLU A 29 21.95 21.95 31.55
C GLU A 29 22.40 20.99 30.46
N VAL A 30 23.56 20.36 30.68
CA VAL A 30 24.14 19.40 29.73
C VAL A 30 23.80 17.99 30.19
N ALA A 31 23.14 17.23 29.33
CA ALA A 31 22.90 15.82 29.54
C ALA A 31 24.08 14.99 29.04
N GLU A 32 24.70 14.21 29.91
CA GLU A 32 25.67 13.19 29.51
C GLU A 32 24.93 11.86 29.27
N ILE A 33 25.10 11.31 28.07
CA ILE A 33 24.50 10.02 27.69
C ILE A 33 25.63 9.05 27.41
N ASP A 34 25.60 7.90 28.10
CA ASP A 34 26.60 6.87 27.89
C ASP A 34 26.48 6.23 26.50
N LEU A 35 27.60 5.67 26.03
CA LEU A 35 27.69 5.08 24.69
C LEU A 35 26.70 3.91 24.48
N GLN A 36 26.38 3.12 25.51
CA GLN A 36 25.42 2.01 25.38
C GLN A 36 24.00 2.53 25.22
N SER A 37 23.64 3.59 25.93
CA SER A 37 22.36 4.27 25.78
C SER A 37 22.20 4.84 24.37
N ILE A 38 23.22 5.49 23.81
CA ILE A 38 23.21 5.99 22.42
C ILE A 38 23.08 4.85 21.40
N LYS A 39 23.79 3.74 21.59
CA LYS A 39 23.66 2.55 20.73
C LYS A 39 22.25 1.96 20.81
N GLY A 40 21.67 1.91 22.01
CA GLY A 40 20.30 1.48 22.24
C GLY A 40 19.29 2.36 21.52
N ILE A 41 19.38 3.68 21.69
CA ILE A 41 18.55 4.68 21.00
C ILE A 41 18.66 4.50 19.48
N THR A 42 19.89 4.42 18.95
CA THR A 42 20.14 4.26 17.52
C THR A 42 19.53 2.97 16.98
N SER A 43 19.59 1.87 17.73
CA SER A 43 18.98 0.60 17.35
C SER A 43 17.45 0.70 17.25
N HIS A 44 16.81 1.34 18.25
CA HIS A 44 15.36 1.54 18.24
C HIS A 44 14.93 2.45 17.08
N LEU A 45 15.66 3.54 16.82
CA LEU A 45 15.40 4.42 15.68
C LEU A 45 15.52 3.69 14.33
N ARG A 46 16.52 2.83 14.17
CA ARG A 46 16.67 2.00 12.96
C ARG A 46 15.50 1.04 12.78
N LEU A 47 15.07 0.39 13.86
CA LEU A 47 13.93 -0.53 13.84
C LEU A 47 12.64 0.22 13.48
N MET A 48 12.40 1.39 14.10
CA MET A 48 11.27 2.27 13.78
C MET A 48 11.25 2.69 12.32
N ARG A 49 12.40 3.10 11.77
CA ARG A 49 12.52 3.44 10.35
C ARG A 49 12.11 2.27 9.45
N ILE A 50 12.58 1.06 9.75
CA ILE A 50 12.23 -0.14 8.97
C ILE A 50 10.71 -0.39 9.04
N MET A 51 10.11 -0.32 10.23
CA MET A 51 8.67 -0.52 10.39
C MET A 51 7.85 0.55 9.66
N ALA A 52 8.25 1.82 9.75
CA ALA A 52 7.58 2.91 9.03
C ALA A 52 7.65 2.72 7.51
N SER A 53 8.83 2.39 6.97
CA SER A 53 8.97 2.12 5.52
C SER A 53 8.17 0.90 5.06
N ASN A 54 7.99 -0.11 5.92
CA ASN A 54 7.14 -1.25 5.59
C ASN A 54 5.65 -0.85 5.53
N ILE A 55 5.18 -0.03 6.47
CA ILE A 55 3.81 0.50 6.47
C ILE A 55 3.57 1.36 5.23
N GLU A 56 4.51 2.25 4.89
CA GLU A 56 4.42 3.10 3.69
C GLU A 56 4.25 2.25 2.41
N ARG A 57 5.05 1.19 2.26
CA ARG A 57 4.95 0.25 1.12
C ARG A 57 3.65 -0.54 1.12
N GLU A 58 3.17 -0.97 2.27
CA GLU A 58 1.90 -1.69 2.39
C GLU A 58 0.73 -0.80 1.94
N VAL A 59 0.70 0.46 2.39
CA VAL A 59 -0.29 1.46 1.97
C VAL A 59 -0.21 1.72 0.47
N GLU A 60 1.00 1.87 -0.09
CA GLU A 60 1.19 2.04 -1.54
C GLU A 60 0.67 0.83 -2.32
N THR A 61 0.95 -0.39 -1.84
CA THR A 61 0.48 -1.63 -2.45
C THR A 61 -1.04 -1.71 -2.46
N TYR A 62 -1.70 -1.40 -1.35
CA TYR A 62 -3.17 -1.39 -1.31
C TYR A 62 -3.77 -0.35 -2.27
N ARG A 63 -3.19 0.84 -2.35
CA ARG A 63 -3.62 1.87 -3.31
C ARG A 63 -3.49 1.40 -4.75
N LEU A 64 -2.40 0.70 -5.09
CA LEU A 64 -2.20 0.12 -6.41
C LEU A 64 -3.22 -0.98 -6.72
N ILE A 65 -3.53 -1.83 -5.75
CA ILE A 65 -4.56 -2.88 -5.89
C ILE A 65 -5.92 -2.26 -6.16
N ASP A 66 -6.31 -1.24 -5.39
CA ASP A 66 -7.60 -0.57 -5.57
C ASP A 66 -7.67 0.17 -6.91
N ALA A 67 -6.59 0.83 -7.33
CA ALA A 67 -6.51 1.41 -8.67
C ALA A 67 -6.66 0.34 -9.77
N GLY A 68 -6.00 -0.81 -9.61
CA GLY A 68 -6.11 -1.95 -10.52
C GLY A 68 -7.54 -2.49 -10.64
N ARG A 69 -8.27 -2.55 -9.52
CA ARG A 69 -9.70 -2.95 -9.52
C ARG A 69 -10.56 -1.97 -10.32
N VAL A 70 -10.38 -0.67 -10.11
CA VAL A 70 -11.10 0.37 -10.86
C VAL A 70 -10.78 0.32 -12.35
N PHE A 71 -9.51 0.10 -12.71
CA PHE A 71 -9.12 -0.08 -14.12
C PHE A 71 -9.75 -1.33 -14.73
N SER A 72 -9.76 -2.47 -14.02
CA SER A 72 -10.38 -3.71 -14.50
C SER A 72 -11.86 -3.51 -14.79
N SER A 73 -12.62 -2.91 -13.86
CA SER A 73 -14.05 -2.65 -14.06
C SER A 73 -14.30 -1.70 -15.24
N THR A 74 -13.43 -0.71 -15.42
CA THR A 74 -13.54 0.24 -16.55
C THR A 74 -13.29 -0.48 -17.88
N ILE A 75 -12.28 -1.34 -17.95
CA ILE A 75 -11.98 -2.12 -19.16
C ILE A 75 -13.14 -3.08 -19.48
N GLU A 76 -13.68 -3.76 -18.47
CA GLU A 76 -14.84 -4.65 -18.64
C GLU A 76 -16.05 -3.89 -19.21
N GLN A 77 -16.34 -2.71 -18.69
CA GLN A 77 -17.42 -1.87 -19.21
C GLN A 77 -17.17 -1.46 -20.66
N VAL A 78 -15.97 -0.98 -20.99
CA VAL A 78 -15.62 -0.59 -22.37
C VAL A 78 -15.71 -1.78 -23.33
N ALA A 79 -15.26 -2.96 -22.91
CA ALA A 79 -15.36 -4.18 -23.70
C ALA A 79 -16.82 -4.60 -23.93
N GLN A 80 -17.66 -4.47 -22.90
CA GLN A 80 -19.08 -4.76 -22.99
C GLN A 80 -19.79 -3.78 -23.93
N ASP A 81 -19.51 -2.49 -23.82
CA ASP A 81 -20.06 -1.46 -24.71
C ASP A 81 -19.67 -1.72 -26.18
N ALA A 82 -18.41 -2.08 -26.43
CA ALA A 82 -17.93 -2.45 -27.76
C ALA A 82 -18.62 -3.72 -28.30
N ALA A 83 -18.80 -4.75 -27.46
CA ALA A 83 -19.49 -5.97 -27.84
C ALA A 83 -20.98 -5.71 -28.16
N VAL A 84 -21.66 -4.87 -27.39
CA VAL A 84 -23.03 -4.44 -27.67
C VAL A 84 -23.10 -3.70 -29.00
N GLY A 85 -22.16 -2.78 -29.26
CA GLY A 85 -22.05 -2.09 -30.54
C GLY A 85 -21.97 -3.06 -31.73
N LEU A 86 -21.08 -4.05 -31.67
CA LEU A 86 -20.93 -5.06 -32.72
C LEU A 86 -22.19 -5.93 -32.93
N ILE A 87 -22.89 -6.28 -31.86
CA ILE A 87 -24.15 -7.04 -31.93
C ILE A 87 -25.25 -6.19 -32.59
N LEU A 88 -25.35 -4.90 -32.23
CA LEU A 88 -26.35 -4.01 -32.81
C LEU A 88 -26.06 -3.73 -34.29
N GLU A 89 -24.80 -3.55 -34.69
CA GLU A 89 -24.40 -3.37 -36.09
C GLU A 89 -24.69 -4.62 -36.95
N THR A 90 -24.53 -5.81 -36.40
CA THR A 90 -24.81 -7.08 -37.11
C THR A 90 -26.30 -7.41 -37.18
N SER A 91 -27.13 -6.87 -36.28
CA SER A 91 -28.58 -7.11 -36.26
C SER A 91 -29.33 -6.58 -37.49
N GLY A 92 -28.77 -5.59 -38.20
CA GLY A 92 -29.29 -5.08 -39.47
C GLY A 92 -28.73 -5.76 -40.73
N ASN A 93 -27.70 -6.60 -40.58
CA ASN A 93 -26.89 -7.11 -41.69
C ASN A 93 -26.84 -8.64 -41.73
N VAL A 94 -27.95 -9.30 -41.39
CA VAL A 94 -28.09 -10.75 -41.52
C VAL A 94 -28.08 -11.13 -43.00
N ILE A 95 -26.90 -11.44 -43.52
CA ILE A 95 -26.74 -12.10 -44.82
C ILE A 95 -27.36 -13.49 -44.69
N LYS A 96 -28.62 -13.64 -45.13
CA LYS A 96 -29.21 -14.97 -45.33
C LYS A 96 -28.51 -15.61 -46.54
N PRO A 97 -27.78 -16.72 -46.38
CA PRO A 97 -27.24 -17.41 -47.54
C PRO A 97 -28.41 -17.88 -48.42
N ASN A 98 -28.48 -17.33 -49.64
CA ASN A 98 -29.45 -17.74 -50.63
C ASN A 98 -28.98 -19.06 -51.26
N PHE A 99 -29.47 -20.19 -50.74
CA PHE A 99 -29.19 -21.52 -51.29
C PHE A 99 -30.02 -21.83 -52.54
N ARG A 100 -30.39 -20.83 -53.36
CA ARG A 100 -31.07 -21.09 -54.63
C ARG A 100 -30.14 -21.92 -55.52
N ARG A 101 -30.52 -23.18 -55.75
CA ARG A 101 -30.09 -23.98 -56.89
C ARG A 101 -30.87 -23.49 -58.09
N ASP A 102 -30.27 -22.62 -58.88
CA ASP A 102 -30.77 -22.34 -60.22
C ASP A 102 -30.59 -23.61 -61.06
N ARG A 103 -31.72 -24.15 -61.52
CA ARG A 103 -31.84 -25.19 -62.55
C ARG A 103 -32.39 -24.53 -63.80
#